data_AF-A0A4P6M9F5-F1
#
_entry.id   AF-A0A4P6M9F5-F1
#
_cell.length_a   1.000
_cell.length_b   1.000
_cell.length_c   1.000
_cell.angle_alpha   90.00
_cell.angle_beta   90.00
_cell.angle_gamma   90.00
#
_symmetry.space_group_name_H-M   'P 1'
#
loop_
_entity.id
_entity.type
_entity.pdbx_description
1 polymer ?
#
loop_
_entity_poly.entity_id
_entity_poly.type
_entity_poly.pdbx_seq_one_letter_code
_entity_poly.pdbx_strand_id
1 'polypeptide(L)'
;MYFYITQKTKKTLHKYILAAHILALALILFHLSKQMGLYDYFRSPLTYKAYFNLALVPLFYLGFFFGFKKAYLMLLIYLFCEFVTTLGHFWILADYDIFLIEKININKVAFFILNYLLKTLIPLLSCSFTGLLYCKDLSHFNINKKNIIRLLSILIIIMLIHACLYAINGYLCYLPSIKYILKDNPYYNIFFANEITSFITIFVLNLETVITCNLLLFGCVIYLNPRLKIIYQTYFYE
;
A
#
# COMPACT_ATOMS: atom_id res chain seq x y z
N MET A 1 -41.38 -14.53 -8.27
CA MET A 1 -40.85 -13.51 -7.34
C MET A 1 -39.84 -14.11 -6.34
N TYR A 2 -40.18 -15.20 -5.64
CA TYR A 2 -39.28 -15.89 -4.70
C TYR A 2 -37.94 -16.37 -5.32
N PHE A 3 -37.97 -16.96 -6.52
CA PHE A 3 -36.78 -17.44 -7.22
C PHE A 3 -35.79 -16.33 -7.62
N TYR A 4 -36.31 -15.13 -7.89
CA TYR A 4 -35.49 -13.96 -8.24
C TYR A 4 -34.81 -13.36 -7.00
N ILE A 5 -35.47 -13.44 -5.85
CA ILE A 5 -34.93 -12.99 -4.55
C ILE A 5 -33.80 -13.93 -4.10
N THR A 6 -33.94 -15.25 -4.27
CA THR A 6 -32.89 -16.24 -3.94
C THR A 6 -31.67 -16.13 -4.85
N GLN A 7 -31.84 -15.82 -6.14
CA GLN A 7 -30.70 -15.65 -7.05
C GLN A 7 -29.93 -14.34 -6.80
N LYS A 8 -30.63 -13.24 -6.47
CA LYS A 8 -30.00 -11.96 -6.11
C LYS A 8 -29.23 -12.03 -4.80
N THR A 9 -29.76 -12.74 -3.80
CA THR A 9 -29.08 -12.96 -2.52
C THR A 9 -27.87 -13.87 -2.68
N LYS A 10 -27.97 -14.96 -3.47
CA LYS A 10 -26.83 -15.81 -3.83
C LYS A 10 -25.68 -15.02 -4.47
N LYS A 11 -25.96 -14.21 -5.49
CA LYS A 11 -24.94 -13.36 -6.15
C LYS A 11 -24.33 -12.32 -5.21
N THR A 12 -25.09 -11.84 -4.23
CA THR A 12 -24.58 -10.88 -3.24
C THR A 12 -23.65 -11.58 -2.25
N LEU A 13 -23.99 -12.79 -1.81
CA LEU A 13 -23.15 -13.60 -0.93
C LEU A 13 -21.81 -13.95 -1.58
N HIS A 14 -21.81 -14.35 -2.86
CA HIS A 14 -20.58 -14.68 -3.60
C HIS A 14 -19.59 -13.50 -3.65
N LYS A 15 -20.09 -12.26 -3.75
CA LYS A 15 -19.27 -11.05 -3.72
C LYS A 15 -18.58 -10.84 -2.38
N TYR A 16 -19.30 -11.07 -1.27
CA TYR A 16 -18.73 -10.98 0.06
C TYR A 16 -17.71 -12.10 0.31
N ILE A 17 -18.00 -13.31 -0.16
CA ILE A 17 -17.06 -14.44 -0.09
C ILE A 17 -15.78 -14.09 -0.86
N LEU A 18 -15.87 -13.62 -2.10
CA LEU A 18 -14.68 -13.24 -2.88
C LEU A 18 -13.89 -12.12 -2.20
N ALA A 19 -14.56 -11.09 -1.68
CA ALA A 19 -13.90 -10.02 -0.94
C ALA A 19 -13.14 -10.57 0.28
N ALA A 20 -13.80 -11.40 1.10
CA ALA A 20 -13.18 -12.04 2.26
C ALA A 20 -11.97 -12.90 1.87
N HIS A 21 -12.04 -13.65 0.77
CA HIS A 21 -10.91 -14.43 0.25
C HIS A 21 -9.74 -13.54 -0.16
N ILE A 22 -10.00 -12.43 -0.86
CA ILE A 22 -8.95 -11.48 -1.27
C ILE A 22 -8.29 -10.87 -0.03
N LEU A 23 -9.08 -10.47 0.98
CA LEU A 23 -8.54 -9.90 2.22
C LEU A 23 -7.72 -10.93 3.01
N ALA A 24 -8.22 -12.16 3.13
CA ALA A 24 -7.51 -13.24 3.80
C ALA A 24 -6.17 -13.58 3.09
N LEU A 25 -6.20 -13.66 1.76
CA LEU A 25 -4.99 -13.88 0.96
C LEU A 25 -3.98 -12.73 1.15
N ALA A 26 -4.46 -11.49 1.17
CA ALA A 26 -3.60 -10.33 1.44
C ALA A 26 -2.93 -10.42 2.81
N LEU A 27 -3.65 -10.80 3.86
CA LEU A 27 -3.10 -10.98 5.21
C LEU A 27 -2.08 -12.12 5.26
N ILE A 28 -2.36 -13.25 4.62
CA ILE A 28 -1.41 -14.37 4.54
C ILE A 28 -0.12 -13.92 3.85
N LEU A 29 -0.23 -13.25 2.70
CA LEU A 29 0.91 -12.73 1.95
C LEU A 29 1.69 -11.65 2.70
N PHE A 30 1.01 -10.83 3.50
CA PHE A 30 1.65 -9.87 4.39
C PHE A 30 2.55 -10.58 5.42
N HIS A 31 2.02 -11.58 6.11
CA HIS A 31 2.78 -12.33 7.11
C HIS A 31 3.92 -13.15 6.49
N LEU A 32 3.70 -13.77 5.32
CA LEU A 32 4.74 -14.48 4.58
C LEU A 32 5.88 -13.55 4.16
N SER A 33 5.55 -12.37 3.63
CA SER A 33 6.56 -11.36 3.27
C SER A 33 7.43 -11.01 4.47
N LYS A 34 6.83 -10.91 5.66
CA LYS A 34 7.51 -10.53 6.91
C LYS A 34 8.38 -11.66 7.46
N GLN A 35 7.87 -12.89 7.48
CA GLN A 35 8.56 -14.06 8.03
C GLN A 35 9.71 -14.54 7.15
N MET A 36 9.60 -14.45 5.81
CA MET A 36 10.63 -14.93 4.89
C MET A 36 11.83 -13.98 4.76
N GLY A 37 11.86 -12.86 5.49
CA GLY A 37 12.92 -11.86 5.35
C GLY A 37 12.96 -11.21 3.97
N LEU A 38 11.90 -11.33 3.15
CA LEU A 38 11.84 -10.70 1.83
C LEU A 38 12.04 -9.18 1.93
N TYR A 39 11.61 -8.59 3.04
CA TYR A 39 11.87 -7.17 3.35
C TYR A 39 13.36 -6.84 3.53
N ASP A 40 14.19 -7.79 3.94
CA ASP A 40 15.63 -7.58 4.14
C ASP A 40 16.43 -7.78 2.86
N TYR A 41 16.00 -8.70 1.99
CA TYR A 41 16.68 -9.02 0.73
C TYR A 41 16.24 -8.16 -0.46
N PHE A 42 14.97 -7.74 -0.50
CA PHE A 42 14.39 -6.98 -1.62
C PHE A 42 13.95 -5.58 -1.19
N ARG A 43 14.93 -4.76 -0.82
CA ARG A 43 14.74 -3.39 -0.32
C ARG A 43 15.65 -2.38 -0.99
N SER A 44 15.23 -1.12 -0.95
CA SER A 44 16.05 0.02 -1.35
C SER A 44 17.32 0.07 -0.52
N PRO A 45 18.51 0.12 -1.15
CA PRO A 45 19.76 0.28 -0.43
C PRO A 45 19.87 1.68 0.20
N LEU A 46 19.09 2.64 -0.29
CA LEU A 46 19.10 4.03 0.16
C LEU A 46 18.15 4.27 1.34
N THR A 47 16.94 3.71 1.29
CA THR A 47 15.91 3.95 2.31
C THR A 47 15.65 2.75 3.22
N TYR A 48 16.27 1.61 2.94
CA TYR A 48 16.04 0.33 3.62
C TYR A 48 14.56 -0.11 3.63
N LYS A 49 13.73 0.49 2.76
CA LYS A 49 12.33 0.12 2.58
C LYS A 49 12.22 -1.01 1.56
N ALA A 50 11.41 -2.02 1.84
CA ALA A 50 11.13 -3.04 0.84
C ALA A 50 10.52 -2.45 -0.42
N TYR A 51 11.01 -2.91 -1.57
CA TYR A 51 10.49 -2.49 -2.87
C TYR A 51 9.09 -3.03 -3.13
N PHE A 52 8.70 -4.12 -2.47
CA PHE A 52 7.44 -4.77 -2.73
C PHE A 52 6.89 -5.49 -1.51
N ASN A 53 5.60 -5.30 -1.24
CA ASN A 53 4.84 -6.06 -0.27
C ASN A 53 3.84 -6.93 -1.03
N LEU A 54 3.95 -8.26 -0.88
CA LEU A 54 3.10 -9.21 -1.62
C LEU A 54 1.61 -9.01 -1.33
N ALA A 55 1.25 -8.48 -0.14
CA ALA A 55 -0.12 -8.16 0.21
C ALA A 55 -0.75 -7.11 -0.71
N LEU A 56 0.06 -6.22 -1.32
CA LEU A 56 -0.45 -5.19 -2.22
C LEU A 56 -1.08 -5.79 -3.48
N VAL A 57 -0.62 -6.95 -3.95
CA VAL A 57 -1.13 -7.58 -5.18
C VAL A 57 -2.63 -7.87 -5.09
N PRO A 58 -3.13 -8.71 -4.15
CA PRO A 58 -4.56 -8.95 -4.04
C PRO A 58 -5.36 -7.68 -3.70
N LEU A 59 -4.83 -6.79 -2.86
CA LEU A 59 -5.51 -5.56 -2.46
C LEU A 59 -5.72 -4.59 -3.64
N PHE A 60 -4.75 -4.53 -4.56
CA PHE A 60 -4.84 -3.72 -5.77
C PHE A 60 -6.01 -4.13 -6.67
N TYR A 61 -6.43 -5.40 -6.64
CA TYR A 61 -7.57 -5.89 -7.42
C TYR A 61 -8.93 -5.65 -6.81
N LEU A 62 -9.02 -5.22 -5.54
CA LEU A 62 -10.30 -4.88 -4.93
C LEU A 62 -11.03 -3.80 -5.74
N GLY A 63 -10.29 -2.81 -6.25
CA GLY A 63 -10.86 -1.79 -7.13
C GLY A 63 -11.39 -2.36 -8.43
N PHE A 64 -10.64 -3.26 -9.07
CA PHE A 64 -11.03 -3.91 -10.32
C PHE A 64 -12.31 -4.74 -10.20
N PHE A 65 -12.58 -5.32 -9.03
CA PHE A 65 -13.75 -6.16 -8.80
C PHE A 65 -14.95 -5.40 -8.24
N PHE A 66 -14.75 -4.43 -7.36
CA PHE A 66 -15.85 -3.85 -6.59
C PHE A 66 -16.07 -2.35 -6.83
N GLY A 67 -15.17 -1.70 -7.57
CA GLY A 67 -15.17 -0.26 -7.79
C GLY A 67 -14.72 0.53 -6.56
N PHE A 68 -14.51 1.83 -6.75
CA PHE A 68 -13.86 2.72 -5.77
C PHE A 68 -14.45 2.63 -4.35
N LYS A 69 -15.76 2.87 -4.19
CA LYS A 69 -16.41 2.97 -2.87
C LYS A 69 -16.29 1.68 -2.05
N LYS A 70 -16.50 0.52 -2.69
CA LYS A 70 -16.46 -0.78 -2.02
C LYS A 70 -15.03 -1.21 -1.73
N ALA A 71 -14.11 -0.96 -2.67
CA ALA A 71 -12.69 -1.20 -2.45
C ALA A 71 -12.16 -0.39 -1.25
N TYR A 72 -12.53 0.88 -1.15
CA TYR A 72 -12.16 1.72 -0.01
C TYR A 72 -12.64 1.14 1.33
N LEU A 73 -13.91 0.72 1.42
CA LEU A 73 -14.45 0.07 2.61
C LEU A 73 -13.73 -1.26 2.94
N MET A 74 -13.46 -2.08 1.93
CA MET A 74 -12.74 -3.35 2.12
C MET A 74 -11.29 -3.13 2.58
N LEU A 75 -10.63 -2.08 2.10
CA LEU A 75 -9.29 -1.70 2.56
C LEU A 75 -9.30 -1.22 4.01
N LEU A 76 -10.35 -0.51 4.46
CA LEU A 76 -10.51 -0.18 5.89
C LEU A 76 -10.67 -1.43 6.76
N ILE A 77 -11.46 -2.41 6.31
CA ILE A 77 -11.62 -3.69 7.01
C ILE A 77 -10.27 -4.42 7.07
N TYR A 78 -9.54 -4.46 5.95
CA TYR A 78 -8.19 -5.04 5.91
C TYR A 78 -7.24 -4.37 6.89
N LEU A 79 -7.19 -3.03 6.91
CA LEU A 79 -6.33 -2.27 7.83
C LEU A 79 -6.67 -2.57 9.29
N PHE A 80 -7.96 -2.71 9.62
CA PHE A 80 -8.38 -3.13 10.95
C PHE A 80 -7.88 -4.54 11.28
N CYS A 81 -8.04 -5.50 10.37
CA CYS A 81 -7.54 -6.86 10.56
C CYS A 81 -6.01 -6.88 10.69
N GLU A 82 -5.28 -6.20 9.82
CA GLU A 82 -3.83 -6.08 9.87
C GLU A 82 -3.39 -5.47 11.19
N PHE A 83 -4.05 -4.40 11.65
CA PHE A 83 -3.75 -3.76 12.93
C PHE A 83 -3.93 -4.75 14.10
N VAL A 84 -5.04 -5.48 14.13
CA VAL A 84 -5.30 -6.50 15.18
C VAL A 84 -4.27 -7.63 15.15
N THR A 85 -3.89 -8.13 13.97
CA THR A 85 -2.92 -9.23 13.86
C THR A 85 -1.47 -8.80 14.06
N THR A 86 -1.16 -7.52 13.86
CA THR A 86 0.19 -6.97 14.06
C THR A 86 0.41 -6.33 15.42
N LEU A 87 -0.64 -5.97 16.16
CA LEU A 87 -0.55 -5.36 17.50
C LEU A 87 0.35 -6.15 18.46
N GLY A 88 0.33 -7.48 18.40
CA GLY A 88 1.23 -8.33 19.21
C GLY A 88 2.72 -8.25 18.82
N HIS A 89 3.02 -7.87 17.57
CA HIS A 89 4.39 -7.70 17.05
C HIS A 89 4.83 -6.23 16.97
N PHE A 90 3.90 -5.29 17.11
CA PHE A 90 4.14 -3.85 17.00
C PHE A 90 5.03 -3.32 18.13
N TRP A 91 4.89 -3.90 19.33
CA TRP A 91 5.72 -3.57 20.49
C TRP A 91 7.21 -3.91 20.27
N ILE A 92 7.52 -4.88 19.40
CA ILE A 92 8.89 -5.37 19.18
C ILE A 92 9.64 -4.54 18.13
N LEU A 93 8.95 -4.05 17.08
CA LEU A 93 9.55 -3.13 16.09
C LEU A 93 9.71 -1.71 16.65
N ALA A 94 8.93 -1.38 17.68
CA ALA A 94 9.01 -0.12 18.36
C ALA A 94 10.36 0.06 19.06
N ASP A 95 11.08 -1.00 19.48
CA ASP A 95 12.29 -0.86 20.29
C ASP A 95 13.43 -0.08 19.61
N TYR A 96 13.63 -0.24 18.29
CA TYR A 96 14.68 0.49 17.56
C TYR A 96 14.30 1.96 17.28
N ASP A 97 13.02 2.21 16.96
CA ASP A 97 12.50 3.57 16.78
C ASP A 97 12.34 4.30 18.14
N ILE A 98 11.99 3.58 19.22
CA ILE A 98 11.87 4.09 20.61
C ILE A 98 13.21 4.57 21.13
N PHE A 99 14.31 3.84 20.88
CA PHE A 99 15.66 4.26 21.28
C PHE A 99 16.07 5.61 20.66
N LEU A 100 15.69 5.85 19.40
CA LEU A 100 15.90 7.14 18.72
C LEU A 100 14.93 8.22 19.23
N ILE A 101 13.67 7.87 19.53
CA ILE A 101 12.66 8.80 20.06
C ILE A 101 13.03 9.29 21.47
N GLU A 102 13.59 8.43 22.32
CA GLU A 102 14.01 8.78 23.69
C GLU A 102 15.12 9.83 23.72
N LYS A 103 15.99 9.85 22.69
CA LYS A 103 17.01 10.89 22.55
C LYS A 103 16.45 12.24 22.05
N ILE A 104 15.24 12.26 21.48
CA ILE A 104 14.70 13.40 20.72
C ILE A 104 13.45 14.00 21.41
N ASN A 105 13.01 13.45 22.54
CA ASN A 105 11.93 14.01 23.37
C ASN A 105 10.59 14.19 22.61
N ILE A 106 10.30 13.29 21.66
CA ILE A 106 9.04 13.29 20.89
C ILE A 106 7.98 12.48 21.65
N ASN A 107 6.72 12.95 21.65
CA ASN A 107 5.60 12.19 22.19
C ASN A 107 5.42 10.88 21.39
N LYS A 108 5.74 9.74 22.04
CA LYS A 108 5.69 8.39 21.45
C LYS A 108 4.35 8.09 20.80
N VAL A 109 3.23 8.41 21.46
CA VAL A 109 1.88 8.12 20.95
C VAL A 109 1.59 8.92 19.67
N ALA A 110 1.93 10.21 19.67
CA ALA A 110 1.73 11.06 18.51
C ALA A 110 2.59 10.60 17.31
N PHE A 111 3.85 10.23 17.57
CA PHE A 111 4.74 9.64 16.57
C PHE A 111 4.14 8.37 15.95
N PHE A 112 3.66 7.44 16.78
CA PHE A 112 3.09 6.17 16.29
C PHE A 112 1.85 6.39 15.43
N ILE A 113 0.92 7.23 15.90
CA ILE A 113 -0.31 7.55 15.16
C ILE A 113 0.06 8.19 13.82
N LEU A 114 0.92 9.20 13.83
CA LEU A 114 1.32 9.92 12.62
C LEU A 114 2.05 9.00 11.63
N ASN A 115 2.98 8.17 12.13
CA ASN A 115 3.71 7.21 11.31
C ASN A 115 2.77 6.18 10.69
N TYR A 116 1.84 5.61 11.46
CA TYR A 116 0.85 4.66 10.92
C TYR A 116 -0.05 5.31 9.87
N LEU A 117 -0.53 6.53 10.13
CA LEU A 117 -1.38 7.27 9.19
C LEU A 117 -0.69 7.53 7.86
N LEU A 118 0.52 8.09 7.90
CA LEU A 118 1.26 8.53 6.71
C LEU A 118 1.99 7.40 5.99
N LYS A 119 2.44 6.36 6.71
CA LYS A 119 3.22 5.25 6.14
C LYS A 119 2.36 4.07 5.70
N THR A 120 1.21 3.84 6.34
CA THR A 120 0.40 2.64 6.11
C THR A 120 -1.03 2.97 5.68
N LEU A 121 -1.79 3.69 6.52
CA LEU A 121 -3.23 3.85 6.32
C LEU A 121 -3.57 4.61 5.05
N ILE A 122 -3.12 5.85 4.90
CA ILE A 122 -3.49 6.70 3.75
C ILE A 122 -2.88 6.13 2.44
N PRO A 123 -1.61 5.69 2.40
CA PRO A 123 -1.06 5.03 1.21
C PRO A 123 -1.86 3.80 0.77
N LEU A 124 -2.28 2.94 1.71
CA LEU A 124 -3.04 1.75 1.33
C LEU A 124 -4.45 2.11 0.83
N LEU A 125 -5.11 3.09 1.46
CA LEU A 125 -6.42 3.58 1.02
C LEU A 125 -6.38 4.19 -0.39
N SER A 126 -5.25 4.75 -0.83
CA SER A 126 -5.11 5.28 -2.18
C SER A 126 -5.17 4.18 -3.24
N CYS A 127 -4.88 2.91 -2.91
CA CYS A 127 -5.08 1.78 -3.83
C CYS A 127 -6.55 1.63 -4.26
N SER A 128 -7.51 2.19 -3.51
CA SER A 128 -8.93 2.22 -3.92
C SER A 128 -9.17 2.98 -5.24
N PHE A 129 -8.26 3.89 -5.65
CA PHE A 129 -8.33 4.61 -6.93
C PHE A 129 -8.30 3.68 -8.15
N THR A 130 -7.76 2.48 -8.03
CA THR A 130 -7.87 1.43 -9.07
C THR A 130 -9.32 1.13 -9.44
N GLY A 131 -10.25 1.32 -8.50
CA GLY A 131 -11.68 1.16 -8.70
C GLY A 131 -12.32 2.22 -9.59
N LEU A 132 -11.59 3.27 -9.99
CA LEU A 132 -12.03 4.20 -11.04
C LEU A 132 -11.98 3.57 -12.45
N LEU A 133 -11.26 2.46 -12.61
CA LEU A 133 -11.26 1.68 -13.85
C LEU A 133 -12.49 0.77 -13.97
N TYR A 134 -13.15 0.48 -12.85
CA TYR A 134 -14.22 -0.51 -12.80
C TYR A 134 -15.33 -0.19 -13.81
N CYS A 135 -15.56 -1.11 -14.75
CA CYS A 135 -16.65 -1.06 -15.71
C CYS A 135 -17.48 -2.33 -15.61
N LYS A 136 -18.82 -2.20 -15.62
CA LYS A 136 -19.73 -3.35 -15.49
C LYS A 136 -19.65 -4.33 -16.67
N ASP A 137 -19.16 -3.88 -17.82
CA ASP A 137 -19.00 -4.66 -19.04
C ASP A 137 -17.66 -5.44 -19.10
N LEU A 138 -16.83 -5.37 -18.04
CA LEU A 138 -15.51 -5.99 -17.96
C LEU A 138 -14.50 -5.49 -18.98
N SER A 139 -14.81 -4.39 -19.66
CA SER A 139 -13.92 -3.81 -20.67
C SER A 139 -12.56 -3.43 -20.07
N HIS A 140 -12.50 -3.08 -18.78
CA HIS A 140 -11.28 -2.73 -18.05
C HIS A 140 -10.31 -3.90 -17.80
N PHE A 141 -10.77 -5.15 -17.91
CA PHE A 141 -9.90 -6.33 -17.87
C PHE A 141 -9.21 -6.63 -19.21
N ASN A 142 -9.65 -6.01 -20.32
CA ASN A 142 -8.99 -6.20 -21.61
C ASN A 142 -7.70 -5.39 -21.66
N ILE A 143 -6.55 -6.05 -21.85
CA ILE A 143 -5.24 -5.40 -21.95
C ILE A 143 -5.11 -4.77 -23.35
N ASN A 144 -5.70 -3.60 -23.53
CA ASN A 144 -5.55 -2.77 -24.72
C ASN A 144 -4.84 -1.44 -24.37
N LYS A 145 -4.35 -0.74 -25.39
CA LYS A 145 -3.62 0.54 -25.21
C LYS A 145 -4.37 1.54 -24.34
N LYS A 146 -5.69 1.67 -24.54
CA LYS A 146 -6.54 2.61 -23.80
C LYS A 146 -6.58 2.27 -22.30
N ASN A 147 -6.79 1.01 -21.94
CA ASN A 147 -6.87 0.57 -20.55
C ASN A 147 -5.52 0.61 -19.85
N ILE A 148 -4.43 0.29 -20.57
CA ILE A 148 -3.07 0.44 -20.06
C ILE A 148 -2.80 1.90 -19.71
N ILE A 149 -3.14 2.85 -20.59
CA ILE A 149 -2.95 4.28 -20.32
C ILE A 149 -3.75 4.71 -19.08
N ARG A 150 -5.03 4.31 -18.98
CA ARG A 150 -5.85 4.64 -17.81
C ARG A 150 -5.28 4.06 -16.51
N LEU A 151 -4.78 2.82 -16.56
CA LEU A 151 -4.11 2.18 -15.41
C LEU A 151 -2.84 2.92 -15.00
N LEU A 152 -1.99 3.29 -15.96
CA LEU A 152 -0.79 4.08 -15.71
C LEU A 152 -1.12 5.44 -15.10
N SER A 153 -2.16 6.14 -15.59
CA SER A 153 -2.60 7.41 -15.00
C SER A 153 -3.00 7.25 -13.53
N ILE A 154 -3.72 6.18 -13.18
CA ILE A 154 -4.11 5.91 -11.79
C ILE A 154 -2.89 5.53 -10.94
N LEU A 155 -1.98 4.72 -11.47
CA LEU A 155 -0.73 4.39 -10.78
C LEU A 155 0.10 5.65 -10.51
N ILE A 156 0.18 6.59 -11.45
CA ILE A 156 0.86 7.87 -11.23
C ILE A 156 0.22 8.65 -10.08
N ILE A 157 -1.12 8.69 -10.00
CA ILE A 157 -1.81 9.33 -8.88
C ILE A 157 -1.46 8.64 -7.55
N ILE A 158 -1.50 7.31 -7.51
CA ILE A 158 -1.15 6.52 -6.32
C ILE A 158 0.31 6.78 -5.92
N MET A 159 1.24 6.78 -6.88
CA MET A 159 2.65 7.09 -6.67
C MET A 159 2.86 8.47 -6.06
N LEU A 160 2.21 9.51 -6.60
CA LEU A 160 2.33 10.87 -6.09
C LEU A 160 1.83 10.96 -4.64
N ILE A 161 0.70 10.31 -4.34
CA ILE A 161 0.17 10.23 -2.97
C ILE A 161 1.19 9.54 -2.05
N HIS A 162 1.72 8.38 -2.44
CA HIS A 162 2.70 7.64 -1.64
C HIS A 162 3.99 8.44 -1.42
N ALA A 163 4.54 9.04 -2.47
CA ALA A 163 5.78 9.82 -2.40
C ALA A 163 5.62 11.03 -1.47
N CYS A 164 4.53 11.79 -1.59
CA CYS A 164 4.25 12.92 -0.72
C CYS A 164 4.08 12.48 0.73
N LEU A 165 3.29 11.43 1.01
CA LEU A 165 3.06 10.96 2.38
C LEU A 165 4.32 10.39 3.02
N TYR A 166 5.13 9.64 2.27
CA TYR A 166 6.41 9.15 2.77
C TYR A 166 7.43 10.26 2.99
N ALA A 167 7.41 11.31 2.19
CA ALA A 167 8.24 12.49 2.40
C ALA A 167 7.82 13.26 3.66
N ILE A 168 6.51 13.52 3.83
CA ILE A 168 5.97 14.15 5.03
C ILE A 168 6.29 13.29 6.26
N ASN A 169 6.12 11.97 6.18
CA ASN A 169 6.45 11.07 7.27
C ASN A 169 7.95 11.08 7.59
N GLY A 170 8.81 10.98 6.59
CA GLY A 170 10.25 11.06 6.77
C GLY A 170 10.68 12.38 7.39
N TYR A 171 10.07 13.48 6.97
CA TYR A 171 10.35 14.82 7.47
C TYR A 171 9.88 15.00 8.92
N LEU A 172 8.62 14.68 9.23
CA LEU A 172 8.04 14.92 10.56
C LEU A 172 8.50 13.90 11.60
N CYS A 173 8.63 12.63 11.21
CA CYS A 173 8.92 11.55 12.15
C CYS A 173 10.42 11.24 12.23
N TYR A 174 11.15 11.27 11.11
CA TYR A 174 12.50 10.71 11.03
C TYR A 174 13.62 11.74 10.79
N LEU A 175 13.32 12.99 10.41
CA LEU A 175 14.35 14.01 10.15
C LEU A 175 15.28 14.26 11.36
N PRO A 176 14.78 14.38 12.60
CA PRO A 176 15.66 14.56 13.75
C PRO A 176 16.68 13.42 13.91
N SER A 177 16.22 12.18 13.72
CA SER A 177 17.06 10.97 13.76
C SER A 177 18.10 10.98 12.65
N ILE A 178 17.71 11.34 11.43
CA ILE A 178 18.61 11.45 10.27
C ILE A 178 19.70 12.49 10.54
N LYS A 179 19.34 13.69 11.03
CA LYS A 179 20.30 14.74 11.36
C LYS A 179 21.26 14.33 12.47
N TYR A 180 20.78 13.60 13.48
CA TYR A 180 21.62 13.08 14.55
C TYR A 180 22.68 12.10 14.04
N ILE A 181 22.28 11.15 13.18
CA ILE A 181 23.18 10.15 12.60
C ILE A 181 24.22 10.81 11.67
N LEU A 182 23.80 11.82 10.89
CA LEU A 182 24.66 12.49 9.92
C LEU A 182 25.50 13.63 10.50
N LYS A 183 25.38 13.93 11.79
CA LYS A 183 26.05 15.06 12.44
C LYS A 183 27.56 15.08 12.20
N ASP A 184 28.18 13.91 12.20
CA ASP A 184 29.64 13.75 12.05
C ASP A 184 30.07 13.47 10.60
N ASN A 185 29.13 13.50 9.64
CA ASN A 185 29.42 13.28 8.22
C ASN A 185 29.10 14.53 7.38
N PRO A 186 30.05 15.48 7.26
CA PRO A 186 29.81 16.80 6.68
C PRO A 186 29.41 16.77 5.20
N TYR A 187 29.83 15.74 4.46
CA TYR A 187 29.48 15.58 3.04
C TYR A 187 27.98 15.41 2.83
N TYR A 188 27.32 14.61 3.66
CA TYR A 188 25.88 14.36 3.57
C TYR A 188 25.04 15.37 4.34
N ASN A 189 25.62 16.05 5.33
CA ASN A 189 24.92 17.03 6.14
C ASN A 189 24.42 18.23 5.32
N ILE A 190 25.06 18.55 4.18
CA ILE A 190 24.64 19.62 3.25
C ILE A 190 23.22 19.38 2.72
N PHE A 191 22.87 18.13 2.41
CA PHE A 191 21.53 17.78 1.91
C PHE A 191 20.43 17.95 2.98
N PHE A 192 20.82 17.95 4.25
CA PHE A 192 19.92 18.10 5.41
C PHE A 192 20.11 19.40 6.19
N ALA A 193 20.89 20.35 5.65
CA ALA A 193 21.23 21.59 6.33
C ALA A 193 19.99 22.46 6.58
N ASN A 194 19.14 22.64 5.57
CA ASN A 194 17.92 23.45 5.63
C ASN A 194 16.67 22.59 5.52
N GLU A 195 15.53 23.12 5.99
CA GLU A 195 14.23 22.42 5.99
C GLU A 195 13.79 21.99 4.59
N ILE A 196 13.87 22.90 3.62
CA ILE A 196 13.45 22.65 2.23
C ILE A 196 14.33 21.60 1.57
N THR A 197 15.65 21.70 1.71
CA THR A 197 16.60 20.74 1.11
C THR A 197 16.44 19.35 1.74
N SER A 198 16.19 19.30 3.05
CA SER A 198 15.90 18.05 3.76
C SER A 198 14.64 17.38 3.21
N PHE A 199 13.55 18.14 3.06
CA PHE A 199 12.30 17.62 2.52
C PHE A 199 12.46 17.09 1.10
N ILE A 200 13.11 17.86 0.21
CA ILE A 200 13.36 17.44 -1.17
C ILE A 200 14.22 16.18 -1.21
N THR A 201 15.27 16.10 -0.39
CA THR A 201 16.15 14.94 -0.33
C THR A 201 15.37 13.69 0.11
N ILE A 202 14.57 13.80 1.18
CA ILE A 202 13.72 12.70 1.64
C ILE A 202 12.71 12.31 0.55
N PHE A 203 12.11 13.27 -0.15
CA PHE A 203 11.18 13.01 -1.24
C PHE A 203 11.84 12.20 -2.36
N VAL A 204 13.02 12.63 -2.83
CA VAL A 204 13.78 11.95 -3.89
C VAL A 204 14.17 10.54 -3.48
N LEU A 205 14.65 10.35 -2.24
CA LEU A 205 14.99 9.01 -1.73
C LEU A 205 13.78 8.07 -1.71
N ASN A 206 12.59 8.58 -1.43
CA ASN A 206 11.37 7.79 -1.43
C ASN A 206 10.82 7.51 -2.84
N LEU A 207 11.10 8.37 -3.82
CA LEU A 207 10.64 8.17 -5.20
C LEU A 207 11.10 6.84 -5.78
N GLU A 208 12.36 6.46 -5.57
CA GLU A 208 12.92 5.19 -6.06
C GLU A 208 12.06 4.00 -5.61
N THR A 209 11.76 3.91 -4.32
CA THR A 209 10.98 2.81 -3.75
C THR A 209 9.54 2.81 -4.27
N VAL A 210 8.92 4.00 -4.35
CA VAL A 210 7.54 4.17 -4.83
C VAL A 210 7.42 3.77 -6.30
N ILE A 211 8.34 4.23 -7.15
CA ILE A 211 8.36 3.91 -8.58
C ILE A 211 8.54 2.41 -8.77
N THR A 212 9.54 1.81 -8.13
CA THR A 212 9.81 0.37 -8.25
C THR A 212 8.61 -0.47 -7.80
N CYS A 213 7.99 -0.14 -6.66
CA CYS A 213 6.80 -0.84 -6.16
C CYS A 213 5.62 -0.76 -7.16
N ASN A 214 5.37 0.41 -7.75
CA ASN A 214 4.26 0.60 -8.67
C ASN A 214 4.51 -0.07 -10.03
N LEU A 215 5.77 -0.12 -10.50
CA LEU A 215 6.14 -0.88 -11.69
C LEU A 215 5.94 -2.39 -11.49
N LEU A 216 6.28 -2.91 -10.31
CA LEU A 216 6.02 -4.32 -9.97
C LEU A 216 4.52 -4.61 -9.92
N LEU A 217 3.72 -3.74 -9.28
CA LEU A 217 2.26 -3.86 -9.28
C LEU A 217 1.70 -3.83 -10.70
N PHE A 218 2.19 -2.96 -11.56
CA PHE A 218 1.80 -2.90 -12.97
C PHE A 218 2.10 -4.22 -13.70
N GLY A 219 3.29 -4.78 -13.49
CA GLY A 219 3.67 -6.10 -14.02
C GLY A 219 2.72 -7.21 -13.55
N CYS A 220 2.40 -7.24 -12.24
CA CYS A 220 1.41 -8.18 -11.70
C CYS A 220 0.04 -8.00 -12.34
N VAL A 221 -0.42 -6.75 -12.53
CA VAL A 221 -1.68 -6.43 -13.20
C VAL A 221 -1.73 -7.00 -14.60
N ILE A 222 -0.71 -6.76 -15.42
CA ILE A 222 -0.65 -7.30 -16.78
C ILE A 222 -0.68 -8.84 -16.76
N TYR A 223 0.11 -9.46 -15.88
CA TYR A 223 0.25 -10.91 -15.85
C TYR A 223 -1.03 -11.63 -15.39
N LEU A 224 -1.69 -11.14 -14.33
CA LEU A 224 -2.83 -11.82 -13.71
C LEU A 224 -4.18 -11.40 -14.31
N ASN A 225 -4.27 -10.29 -15.06
CA ASN A 225 -5.53 -9.76 -15.60
C ASN A 225 -6.41 -10.82 -16.29
N PRO A 226 -5.87 -11.70 -17.17
CA PRO A 226 -6.68 -12.70 -17.86
C PRO A 226 -7.34 -13.69 -16.89
N ARG A 227 -6.60 -14.13 -15.87
CA ARG A 227 -7.11 -15.07 -14.86
C ARG A 227 -8.16 -14.43 -13.96
N LEU A 228 -7.97 -13.16 -13.62
CA LEU A 228 -8.89 -12.41 -12.77
C LEU A 228 -10.21 -12.11 -13.48
N LYS A 229 -10.19 -11.91 -14.79
CA LYS A 229 -11.41 -11.80 -15.61
C LYS A 229 -12.27 -13.06 -15.49
N ILE A 230 -11.65 -14.24 -15.56
CA ILE A 230 -12.34 -15.53 -15.40
C ILE A 230 -12.95 -15.64 -14.01
N ILE A 231 -12.17 -15.35 -12.95
CA ILE A 231 -12.66 -15.36 -11.57
C ILE A 231 -13.86 -14.41 -11.40
N TYR A 232 -13.80 -13.21 -11.95
CA TYR A 232 -14.93 -12.27 -11.88
C TYR A 232 -16.18 -12.82 -12.58
N GLN A 233 -16.01 -13.44 -13.75
CA GLN A 233 -17.12 -14.01 -14.50
C GLN A 233 -17.85 -15.11 -13.70
N THR A 234 -17.08 -16.04 -13.11
CA THR A 234 -17.61 -17.13 -12.28
C THR A 234 -18.33 -16.64 -11.03
N TYR A 235 -17.86 -15.58 -10.37
CA TYR A 235 -18.48 -15.09 -9.12
C TYR A 235 -19.67 -14.13 -9.32
N PHE A 236 -19.79 -13.50 -10.50
CA PHE A 236 -20.78 -12.43 -10.72
C PHE A 236 -21.85 -12.78 -11.78
N TYR A 237 -21.54 -13.63 -12.75
CA TYR A 237 -22.45 -13.95 -13.85
C TYR A 237 -23.03 -15.36 -13.76
N GLU A 238 -22.19 -16.35 -13.44
CA GLU A 238 -22.58 -17.72 -13.08
C GLU A 238 -23.19 -17.78 -11.66
#